data_AF-A9DIP0-F1
#
_entry.id   AF-A9DIP0-F1
#
_cell.length_a   1.000
_cell.length_b   1.000
_cell.length_c   1.000
_cell.angle_alpha   90.00
_cell.angle_beta   90.00
_cell.angle_gamma   90.00
#
_symmetry.space_group_name_H-M   'P 1'
#
loop_
_entity.id
_entity.type
_entity.pdbx_description
1 polymer ?
#
loop_
_entity_poly.entity_id
_entity_poly.type
_entity_poly.pdbx_seq_one_letter_code
_entity_poly.pdbx_strand_id
1 'polypeptide(L)'
;MLIAAFVLIVSCEEEAKSTKNATKKVKETATTKVEPTNLSKDKEQMLATTIAYFKNCKANAETRNDCRNSITKMISEFYTIDDFKNENNEYVIYDSIQPIIKKSDTWVQLGNANDQEALNKAQQAANDGKATLAIDVSESYGQVAMIIPGKLTNSGSWKLKVPNAAALVNYSADKSFMDKSLSYAFKSTENIVLFSKN
;
A
#
# COMPACT_ATOMS: atom_id res chain seq x y z
N MET A 1 64.96 2.72 50.68
CA MET A 1 65.17 2.32 49.28
C MET A 1 64.13 3.07 48.45
N LEU A 2 64.50 4.09 47.65
CA LEU A 2 64.98 3.98 46.25
C LEU A 2 64.00 3.09 45.46
N ILE A 3 63.23 3.54 44.46
CA ILE A 3 63.60 4.16 43.16
C ILE A 3 62.27 4.49 42.47
N ALA A 4 62.03 5.76 42.11
CA ALA A 4 62.23 6.37 40.79
C ALA A 4 61.10 6.12 39.78
N ALA A 5 60.62 7.23 39.24
CA ALA A 5 59.77 7.32 38.08
C ALA A 5 60.47 6.78 36.83
N PHE A 6 59.71 6.12 35.96
CA PHE A 6 60.04 6.02 34.54
C PHE A 6 58.75 6.06 33.72
N VAL A 7 58.52 7.20 33.08
CA VAL A 7 57.63 7.37 31.94
C VAL A 7 58.37 6.79 30.74
N LEU A 8 57.75 5.83 30.03
CA LEU A 8 58.20 5.39 28.72
C LEU A 8 57.07 5.62 27.72
N ILE A 9 57.31 6.60 26.87
CA ILE A 9 56.62 6.85 25.62
C ILE A 9 57.16 5.82 24.62
N VAL A 10 56.30 5.03 24.00
CA VAL A 10 56.65 4.26 22.80
C VAL A 10 55.61 4.59 21.72
N SER A 11 56.10 5.32 20.72
CA SER A 11 55.50 5.52 19.41
C SER A 11 56.22 4.57 18.45
N CYS A 12 55.49 3.72 17.73
CA CYS A 12 55.96 3.09 16.49
C CYS A 12 54.78 2.87 15.54
N GLU A 13 54.97 3.40 14.34
CA GLU A 13 54.13 3.30 13.14
C GLU A 13 53.99 1.88 12.59
N GLU A 14 53.02 1.77 11.67
CA GLU A 14 52.62 0.61 10.88
C GLU A 14 53.77 -0.07 10.11
N GLU A 15 53.69 -1.39 9.98
CA GLU A 15 54.02 -2.06 8.72
C GLU A 15 52.96 -3.11 8.36
N ALA A 16 52.54 -3.03 7.10
CA ALA A 16 51.56 -3.88 6.45
C ALA A 16 52.04 -5.32 6.25
N LYS A 17 51.15 -6.29 6.47
CA LYS A 17 51.19 -7.58 5.76
C LYS A 17 49.81 -7.98 5.25
N SER A 18 49.77 -8.06 3.92
CA SER A 18 48.75 -8.68 3.08
C SER A 18 48.37 -10.08 3.57
N THR A 19 47.07 -10.32 3.74
CA THR A 19 46.51 -11.67 3.60
C THR A 19 45.18 -11.61 2.86
N LYS A 20 45.07 -12.54 1.91
CA LYS A 20 44.08 -12.65 0.87
C LYS A 20 42.72 -13.12 1.40
N ASN A 21 41.67 -12.63 0.74
CA ASN A 21 40.41 -13.30 0.40
C ASN A 21 39.68 -14.10 1.48
N ALA A 22 38.55 -13.56 1.94
CA ALA A 22 37.30 -14.31 2.00
C ALA A 22 36.11 -13.33 1.93
N THR A 23 35.76 -12.94 0.70
CA THR A 23 34.47 -12.33 0.38
C THR A 23 33.37 -13.29 0.82
N LYS A 24 32.76 -13.03 1.98
CA LYS A 24 31.51 -13.66 2.38
C LYS A 24 30.45 -13.19 1.39
N LYS A 25 30.22 -14.05 0.39
CA LYS A 25 29.08 -14.04 -0.52
C LYS A 25 27.83 -14.04 0.37
N VAL A 26 27.26 -12.85 0.61
CA VAL A 26 25.88 -12.76 1.11
C VAL A 26 25.05 -13.39 0.02
N LYS A 27 24.47 -14.54 0.36
CA LYS A 27 23.54 -15.30 -0.48
C LYS A 27 22.35 -14.39 -0.70
N GLU A 28 22.37 -13.72 -1.85
CA GLU A 28 21.24 -13.03 -2.46
C GLU A 28 20.09 -14.05 -2.48
N THR A 29 19.18 -13.89 -1.52
CA THR A 29 17.98 -14.69 -1.41
C THR A 29 17.22 -14.51 -2.72
N ALA A 30 17.00 -15.64 -3.39
CA ALA A 30 16.37 -15.75 -4.69
C ALA A 30 15.17 -14.80 -4.78
N THR A 31 15.26 -13.84 -5.71
CA THR A 31 14.13 -13.08 -6.20
C THR A 31 13.19 -14.08 -6.86
N THR A 32 12.21 -14.59 -6.11
CA THR A 32 11.11 -15.34 -6.68
C THR A 32 10.43 -14.38 -7.66
N LYS A 33 10.56 -14.68 -8.94
CA LYS A 33 9.89 -13.96 -10.02
C LYS A 33 8.40 -14.31 -9.88
N VAL A 34 7.68 -13.57 -9.03
CA VAL A 34 6.24 -13.77 -8.85
C VAL A 34 5.60 -13.30 -10.14
N GLU A 35 5.07 -14.24 -10.91
CA GLU A 35 4.30 -13.90 -12.09
C GLU A 35 3.04 -13.13 -11.66
N PRO A 36 2.70 -12.05 -12.38
CA PRO A 36 1.52 -11.26 -12.08
C PRO A 36 0.28 -12.15 -12.14
N THR A 37 -0.40 -12.24 -11.00
CA THR A 37 -1.65 -13.01 -10.89
C THR A 37 -2.76 -12.13 -11.45
N ASN A 38 -3.43 -12.62 -12.49
CA ASN A 38 -4.61 -11.95 -13.02
C ASN A 38 -5.76 -12.04 -12.02
N LEU A 39 -6.61 -11.02 -12.00
CA LEU A 39 -7.81 -11.03 -11.18
C LEU A 39 -8.73 -12.18 -11.60
N SER A 40 -9.37 -12.87 -10.64
CA SER A 40 -10.33 -13.92 -10.98
C SER A 40 -11.60 -13.29 -11.55
N LYS A 41 -12.29 -14.03 -12.44
CA LYS A 41 -13.57 -13.58 -13.04
C LYS A 41 -14.61 -13.21 -11.99
N ASP A 42 -14.67 -13.94 -10.88
CA ASP A 42 -15.61 -13.66 -9.79
C ASP A 42 -15.31 -12.32 -9.11
N LYS A 43 -14.02 -12.02 -8.88
CA LYS A 43 -13.60 -10.74 -8.30
C LYS A 43 -13.77 -9.59 -9.28
N GLU A 44 -13.50 -9.81 -10.57
CA GLU A 44 -13.81 -8.83 -11.64
C GLU A 44 -15.30 -8.51 -11.67
N GLN A 45 -16.16 -9.53 -11.68
CA GLN A 45 -17.61 -9.36 -11.68
C GLN A 45 -18.08 -8.65 -10.41
N MET A 46 -17.56 -9.02 -9.23
CA MET A 46 -17.90 -8.35 -7.98
C MET A 46 -17.54 -6.86 -8.00
N LEU A 47 -16.33 -6.51 -8.48
CA LEU A 47 -15.93 -5.11 -8.62
C LEU A 47 -16.84 -4.36 -9.60
N ALA A 48 -17.13 -4.95 -10.76
CA ALA A 48 -18.00 -4.35 -11.77
C ALA A 48 -19.42 -4.09 -11.23
N THR A 49 -20.01 -5.09 -10.54
CA THR A 49 -21.32 -4.95 -9.89
C THR A 49 -21.30 -3.91 -8.80
N THR A 50 -20.25 -3.85 -7.98
CA THR A 50 -20.11 -2.87 -6.90
C THR A 50 -19.98 -1.45 -7.44
N ILE A 51 -19.20 -1.25 -8.50
CA ILE A 51 -19.08 0.04 -9.18
C ILE A 51 -20.42 0.48 -9.78
N ALA A 52 -21.14 -0.44 -10.45
CA ALA A 52 -22.46 -0.14 -11.01
C ALA A 52 -23.47 0.23 -9.90
N TYR A 53 -23.49 -0.53 -8.80
CA TYR A 53 -24.32 -0.23 -7.63
C TYR A 53 -23.98 1.14 -7.05
N PHE A 54 -22.70 1.46 -6.87
CA PHE A 54 -22.27 2.75 -6.35
C PHE A 54 -22.72 3.91 -7.25
N LYS A 55 -22.55 3.77 -8.57
CA LYS A 55 -23.02 4.76 -9.54
C LYS A 55 -24.53 4.98 -9.44
N ASN A 56 -25.30 3.89 -9.38
CA ASN A 56 -26.75 3.96 -9.21
C ASN A 56 -27.15 4.60 -7.86
N CYS A 57 -26.49 4.22 -6.77
CA CYS A 57 -26.71 4.81 -5.46
C CYS A 57 -26.48 6.32 -5.50
N LYS A 58 -25.36 6.78 -6.07
CA LYS A 58 -25.03 8.20 -6.18
C LYS A 58 -25.99 8.99 -7.06
N ALA A 59 -26.56 8.36 -8.09
CA ALA A 59 -27.55 8.99 -8.98
C ALA A 59 -28.92 9.18 -8.31
N ASN A 60 -29.26 8.33 -7.33
CA ASN A 60 -30.57 8.32 -6.68
C ASN A 60 -30.50 8.72 -5.19
N ALA A 61 -29.33 9.17 -4.72
CA ALA A 61 -29.14 9.55 -3.32
C ALA A 61 -29.95 10.81 -2.99
N GLU A 62 -30.75 10.74 -1.93
CA GLU A 62 -31.46 11.89 -1.37
C GLU A 62 -30.51 12.76 -0.55
N THR A 63 -29.52 12.12 0.09
CA THR A 63 -28.51 12.80 0.89
C THR A 63 -27.10 12.46 0.44
N ARG A 64 -26.14 13.30 0.81
CA ARG A 64 -24.71 13.01 0.58
C ARG A 64 -24.23 11.74 1.31
N ASN A 65 -25.00 11.21 2.25
CA ASN A 65 -24.61 10.09 3.10
C ASN A 65 -24.97 8.70 2.56
N ASP A 66 -25.90 8.60 1.61
CA ASP A 66 -26.58 7.34 1.27
C ASP A 66 -25.66 6.25 0.68
N CYS A 67 -24.45 6.61 0.25
CA CYS A 67 -23.51 5.69 -0.41
C CYS A 67 -22.13 5.61 0.29
N ARG A 68 -21.96 6.24 1.46
CA ARG A 68 -20.64 6.46 2.09
C ARG A 68 -19.94 5.19 2.58
N ASN A 69 -20.67 4.09 2.72
CA ASN A 69 -20.12 2.78 3.10
C ASN A 69 -19.81 1.88 1.90
N SER A 70 -20.00 2.35 0.67
CA SER A 70 -19.83 1.49 -0.52
C SER A 70 -18.38 1.02 -0.69
N ILE A 71 -17.40 1.87 -0.36
CA ILE A 71 -15.98 1.53 -0.49
C ILE A 71 -15.53 0.53 0.58
N THR A 72 -16.01 0.67 1.81
CA THR A 72 -15.72 -0.27 2.91
C THR A 72 -16.36 -1.63 2.65
N LYS A 73 -17.59 -1.64 2.12
CA LYS A 73 -18.23 -2.85 1.58
C LYS A 73 -17.39 -3.50 0.49
N MET A 74 -16.99 -2.72 -0.53
CA MET A 74 -16.16 -3.21 -1.64
C MET A 74 -14.87 -3.86 -1.15
N ILE A 75 -14.14 -3.20 -0.24
CA ILE A 75 -12.88 -3.72 0.32
C ILE A 75 -13.13 -5.01 1.12
N SER A 76 -14.14 -5.00 1.98
CA SER A 76 -14.48 -6.13 2.85
C SER A 76 -14.86 -7.37 2.06
N GLU A 77 -15.70 -7.24 1.03
CA GLU A 77 -16.13 -8.36 0.18
C GLU A 77 -15.03 -8.81 -0.79
N PHE A 78 -14.18 -7.89 -1.25
CA PHE A 78 -13.05 -8.24 -2.11
C PHE A 78 -12.01 -9.07 -1.36
N TYR A 79 -11.68 -8.70 -0.13
CA TYR A 79 -10.64 -9.38 0.64
C TYR A 79 -11.18 -10.39 1.65
N THR A 80 -12.51 -10.49 1.79
CA THR A 80 -13.17 -11.33 2.80
C THR A 80 -12.70 -10.97 4.21
N ILE A 81 -12.70 -9.66 4.53
CA ILE A 81 -12.28 -9.10 5.82
C ILE A 81 -13.43 -8.35 6.49
N ASP A 82 -13.39 -8.27 7.82
CA ASP A 82 -14.45 -7.62 8.62
C ASP A 82 -13.97 -6.32 9.31
N ASP A 83 -12.73 -5.88 9.05
CA ASP A 83 -12.11 -4.68 9.64
C ASP A 83 -12.97 -3.41 9.52
N PHE A 84 -13.80 -3.33 8.48
CA PHE A 84 -14.64 -2.16 8.19
C PHE A 84 -16.12 -2.41 8.48
N LYS A 85 -16.42 -3.30 9.43
CA LYS A 85 -17.77 -3.51 9.96
C LYS A 85 -17.88 -3.05 11.42
N ASN A 86 -19.04 -2.54 11.80
CA ASN A 86 -19.36 -2.19 13.18
C ASN A 86 -19.84 -3.42 13.97
N GLU A 87 -20.18 -3.23 15.24
CA GLU A 87 -20.68 -4.28 16.15
C GLU A 87 -22.01 -4.92 15.67
N ASN A 88 -22.78 -4.21 14.84
CA ASN A 88 -24.01 -4.70 14.22
C ASN A 88 -23.76 -5.42 12.87
N ASN A 89 -22.49 -5.66 12.51
CA ASN A 89 -22.07 -6.26 11.24
C ASN A 89 -22.42 -5.40 10.01
N GLU A 90 -22.59 -4.08 10.19
CA GLU A 90 -22.84 -3.12 9.11
C GLU A 90 -21.53 -2.46 8.67
N TYR A 91 -21.38 -2.20 7.37
CA TYR A 91 -20.21 -1.51 6.84
C TYR A 91 -20.13 -0.06 7.32
N VAL A 92 -18.98 0.32 7.88
CA VAL A 92 -18.71 1.69 8.34
C VAL A 92 -18.56 2.66 7.18
N ILE A 93 -18.67 3.96 7.43
CA ILE A 93 -18.45 5.00 6.42
C ILE A 93 -16.95 5.14 6.07
N TYR A 94 -16.66 5.66 4.87
CA TYR A 94 -15.30 5.77 4.37
C TYR A 94 -14.35 6.60 5.26
N ASP A 95 -14.85 7.64 5.96
CA ASP A 95 -14.08 8.45 6.92
C ASP A 95 -13.47 7.61 8.05
N SER A 96 -14.05 6.45 8.34
CA SER A 96 -13.59 5.55 9.40
C SER A 96 -12.40 4.69 8.96
N ILE A 97 -12.09 4.59 7.67
CA ILE A 97 -11.01 3.73 7.15
C ILE A 97 -9.66 4.11 7.76
N GLN A 98 -9.28 5.39 7.69
CA GLN A 98 -7.97 5.82 8.18
C GLN A 98 -7.84 5.66 9.72
N PRO A 99 -8.83 6.05 10.55
CA PRO A 99 -8.81 5.75 11.98
C PRO A 99 -8.72 4.26 12.32
N ILE A 100 -9.42 3.38 11.57
CA ILE A 100 -9.39 1.93 11.78
C ILE A 100 -7.99 1.39 11.50
N ILE A 101 -7.42 1.73 10.34
CA ILE A 101 -6.09 1.29 9.93
C ILE A 101 -5.02 1.77 10.93
N LYS A 102 -5.07 3.05 11.33
CA LYS A 102 -4.11 3.63 12.30
C LYS A 102 -4.11 2.94 13.66
N LYS A 103 -5.24 2.37 14.08
CA LYS A 103 -5.38 1.69 15.39
C LYS A 103 -5.18 0.19 15.31
N SER A 104 -5.05 -0.37 14.11
CA SER A 104 -4.98 -1.82 13.92
C SER A 104 -3.54 -2.31 13.96
N ASP A 105 -3.28 -3.34 14.76
CA ASP A 105 -2.00 -4.04 14.76
C ASP A 105 -1.83 -4.97 13.54
N THR A 106 -2.90 -5.17 12.76
CA THR A 106 -2.87 -6.04 11.57
C THR A 106 -2.63 -5.29 10.27
N TRP A 107 -2.68 -3.96 10.27
CA TRP A 107 -2.38 -3.16 9.10
C TRP A 107 -1.00 -2.54 9.23
N VAL A 108 -0.19 -2.67 8.18
CA VAL A 108 1.15 -2.10 8.11
C VAL A 108 1.21 -1.01 7.04
N GLN A 109 1.90 0.08 7.38
CA GLN A 109 2.26 1.10 6.41
C GLN A 109 3.43 0.60 5.57
N LEU A 110 3.25 0.56 4.24
CA LEU A 110 4.28 0.12 3.28
C LEU A 110 5.20 1.27 2.84
N GLY A 111 4.71 2.51 2.87
CA GLY A 111 5.46 3.71 2.48
C GLY A 111 4.59 4.74 1.77
N ASN A 112 5.23 5.76 1.18
CA ASN A 112 4.57 6.84 0.44
C ASN A 112 4.49 6.50 -1.06
N ALA A 113 3.49 7.02 -1.77
CA ALA A 113 3.29 6.72 -3.19
C ALA A 113 4.33 7.37 -4.14
N ASN A 114 5.18 8.27 -3.63
CA ASN A 114 6.32 8.81 -4.37
C ASN A 114 7.57 7.91 -4.31
N ASP A 115 7.50 6.79 -3.58
CA ASP A 115 8.58 5.81 -3.46
C ASP A 115 8.25 4.56 -4.30
N GLN A 116 9.13 4.27 -5.27
CA GLN A 116 8.99 3.10 -6.14
C GLN A 116 9.05 1.77 -5.37
N GLU A 117 9.83 1.69 -4.29
CA GLU A 117 9.93 0.48 -3.48
C GLU A 117 8.61 0.21 -2.74
N ALA A 118 7.98 1.26 -2.20
CA ALA A 118 6.66 1.16 -1.57
C ALA A 118 5.58 0.72 -2.56
N LEU A 119 5.58 1.27 -3.79
CA LEU A 119 4.67 0.86 -4.87
C LEU A 119 4.89 -0.61 -5.27
N ASN A 120 6.14 -1.07 -5.32
CA ASN A 120 6.47 -2.47 -5.60
C ASN A 120 5.92 -3.40 -4.51
N LYS A 121 6.17 -3.06 -3.24
CA LYS A 121 5.65 -3.82 -2.08
C LYS A 121 4.13 -3.90 -2.09
N ALA A 122 3.46 -2.80 -2.44
CA ALA A 122 2.01 -2.76 -2.47
C ALA A 122 1.43 -3.63 -3.60
N GLN A 123 1.97 -3.56 -4.82
CA GLN A 123 1.52 -4.46 -5.89
C GLN A 123 1.79 -5.93 -5.55
N GLN A 124 2.94 -6.23 -4.94
CA GLN A 124 3.29 -7.57 -4.52
C GLN A 124 2.30 -8.09 -3.46
N ALA A 125 2.01 -7.30 -2.43
CA ALA A 125 1.06 -7.67 -1.39
C ALA A 125 -0.33 -7.96 -1.96
N ALA A 126 -0.81 -7.14 -2.92
CA ALA A 126 -2.07 -7.40 -3.60
C ALA A 126 -2.04 -8.69 -4.44
N ASN A 127 -0.93 -8.98 -5.13
CA ASN A 127 -0.74 -10.23 -5.87
C ASN A 127 -0.71 -11.45 -4.94
N ASP A 128 -0.23 -11.29 -3.72
CA ASP A 128 -0.24 -12.31 -2.66
C ASP A 128 -1.62 -12.43 -1.97
N GLY A 129 -2.65 -11.71 -2.46
CA GLY A 129 -4.02 -11.76 -1.96
C GLY A 129 -4.26 -10.90 -0.70
N LYS A 130 -3.30 -10.10 -0.26
CA LYS A 130 -3.44 -9.25 0.92
C LYS A 130 -4.26 -8.00 0.63
N ALA A 131 -5.12 -7.62 1.58
CA ALA A 131 -5.85 -6.37 1.52
C ALA A 131 -4.87 -5.20 1.46
N THR A 132 -4.84 -4.49 0.33
CA THR A 132 -3.86 -3.44 0.07
C THR A 132 -4.54 -2.18 -0.43
N LEU A 133 -4.24 -1.06 0.22
CA LEU A 133 -4.93 0.21 0.03
C LEU A 133 -3.93 1.34 -0.19
N ALA A 134 -4.31 2.31 -1.02
CA ALA A 134 -3.70 3.62 -1.10
C ALA A 134 -4.69 4.65 -0.58
N ILE A 135 -4.25 5.53 0.31
CA ILE A 135 -5.11 6.48 1.01
C ILE A 135 -4.47 7.86 0.91
N ASP A 136 -5.26 8.84 0.47
CA ASP A 136 -4.91 10.25 0.67
C ASP A 136 -5.07 10.60 2.15
N VAL A 137 -3.95 10.86 2.83
CA VAL A 137 -3.92 11.12 4.28
C VAL A 137 -3.96 12.60 4.64
N SER A 138 -4.11 13.49 3.66
CA SER A 138 -4.18 14.94 3.90
C SER A 138 -5.41 15.33 4.72
N GLU A 139 -6.50 14.58 4.58
CA GLU A 139 -7.79 14.85 5.21
C GLU A 139 -8.43 13.55 5.68
N SER A 140 -9.30 13.61 6.69
CA SER A 140 -10.00 12.43 7.20
C SER A 140 -10.94 11.77 6.18
N TYR A 141 -11.34 12.52 5.14
CA TYR A 141 -12.22 12.10 4.06
C TYR A 141 -11.48 11.87 2.73
N GLY A 142 -10.17 11.69 2.77
CA GLY A 142 -9.34 11.49 1.59
C GLY A 142 -9.80 10.33 0.70
N GLN A 143 -9.48 10.42 -0.60
CA GLN A 143 -9.78 9.36 -1.55
C GLN A 143 -9.06 8.07 -1.14
N VAL A 144 -9.77 6.95 -1.24
CA VAL A 144 -9.21 5.60 -1.04
C VAL A 144 -9.26 4.85 -2.36
N ALA A 145 -8.18 4.17 -2.69
CA ALA A 145 -8.12 3.22 -3.79
C ALA A 145 -7.65 1.86 -3.26
N MET A 146 -8.29 0.79 -3.73
CA MET A 146 -7.77 -0.56 -3.56
C MET A 146 -6.68 -0.80 -4.58
N ILE A 147 -5.56 -1.35 -4.14
CA ILE A 147 -4.57 -1.96 -5.03
C ILE A 147 -5.01 -3.40 -5.23
N ILE A 148 -5.11 -3.85 -6.48
CA ILE A 148 -5.65 -5.17 -6.84
C ILE A 148 -4.57 -6.00 -7.57
N PRO A 149 -4.72 -7.34 -7.64
CA PRO A 149 -3.84 -8.19 -8.41
C PRO A 149 -3.60 -7.68 -9.83
N GLY A 150 -2.36 -7.79 -10.31
CA GLY A 150 -1.97 -7.38 -11.64
C GLY A 150 -0.49 -6.99 -11.76
N LYS A 151 -0.22 -6.10 -12.72
CA LYS A 151 1.12 -5.62 -13.06
C LYS A 151 1.25 -4.14 -12.73
N LEU A 152 2.45 -3.75 -12.33
CA LEU A 152 2.83 -2.33 -12.33
C LEU A 152 2.77 -1.77 -13.75
N THR A 153 2.23 -0.57 -13.90
CA THR A 153 2.12 0.13 -15.18
C THR A 153 2.80 1.49 -15.09
N ASN A 154 3.48 1.92 -16.15
CA ASN A 154 4.10 3.25 -16.19
C ASN A 154 3.02 4.34 -16.10
N SER A 155 3.20 5.28 -15.18
CA SER A 155 2.39 6.49 -15.09
C SER A 155 3.17 7.69 -15.63
N GLY A 156 2.65 8.31 -16.68
CA GLY A 156 3.24 9.52 -17.25
C GLY A 156 3.20 10.73 -16.31
N SER A 157 2.12 10.86 -15.52
CA SER A 157 1.96 11.96 -14.57
C SER A 157 2.85 11.82 -13.33
N TRP A 158 3.03 10.59 -12.84
CA TRP A 158 3.84 10.34 -11.64
C TRP A 158 5.30 10.04 -11.96
N LYS A 159 5.62 9.73 -13.23
CA LYS A 159 6.95 9.27 -13.67
C LYS A 159 7.45 8.04 -12.89
N LEU A 160 6.52 7.20 -12.47
CA LEU A 160 6.74 5.98 -11.67
C LEU A 160 6.00 4.80 -12.30
N LYS A 161 6.39 3.58 -11.91
CA LYS A 161 5.62 2.37 -12.16
C LYS A 161 4.65 2.18 -11.02
N VAL A 162 3.36 2.28 -11.30
CA VAL A 162 2.31 2.32 -10.28
C VAL A 162 1.44 1.07 -10.31
N PRO A 163 0.86 0.66 -9.17
CA PRO A 163 0.02 -0.53 -9.08
C PRO A 163 -1.26 -0.49 -9.93
N ASN A 164 -1.81 -1.67 -10.21
CA ASN A 164 -3.17 -1.85 -10.67
C ASN A 164 -4.15 -1.56 -9.53
N ALA A 165 -5.25 -0.87 -9.82
CA ALA A 165 -6.14 -0.35 -8.81
C ALA A 165 -7.62 -0.39 -9.20
N ALA A 166 -8.47 -0.32 -8.18
CA ALA A 166 -9.89 -0.06 -8.27
C ALA A 166 -10.30 1.00 -7.23
N ALA A 167 -11.24 1.87 -7.57
CA ALA A 167 -11.71 2.91 -6.65
C ALA A 167 -13.16 3.32 -6.92
N LEU A 168 -13.83 3.69 -5.83
CA LEU A 168 -15.11 4.42 -5.88
C LEU A 168 -14.83 5.90 -5.62
N VAL A 169 -15.21 6.75 -6.57
CA VAL A 169 -14.85 8.18 -6.54
C VAL A 169 -16.05 8.98 -6.04
N ASN A 170 -16.02 9.37 -4.76
CA ASN A 170 -17.17 9.97 -4.07
C ASN A 170 -17.67 11.29 -4.68
N TYR A 171 -16.76 12.11 -5.20
CA TYR A 171 -17.10 13.42 -5.81
C TYR A 171 -17.57 13.28 -7.26
N SER A 172 -17.35 12.14 -7.92
CA SER A 172 -17.72 11.92 -9.33
C SER A 172 -17.85 10.42 -9.58
N ALA A 173 -19.06 9.89 -9.31
CA ALA A 173 -19.30 8.45 -9.35
C ALA A 173 -18.94 7.81 -10.70
N ASP A 174 -19.11 8.53 -11.82
CA ASP A 174 -18.76 8.07 -13.16
C ASP A 174 -17.28 7.77 -13.35
N LYS A 175 -16.41 8.45 -12.58
CA LYS A 175 -14.97 8.21 -12.58
C LYS A 175 -14.54 6.99 -11.76
N SER A 176 -15.47 6.34 -11.06
CA SER A 176 -15.20 5.06 -10.38
C SER A 176 -14.80 3.99 -11.39
N PHE A 177 -13.84 3.15 -11.01
CA PHE A 177 -13.16 2.27 -11.95
C PHE A 177 -12.62 1.00 -11.28
N MET A 178 -12.36 0.00 -12.11
CA MET A 178 -11.51 -1.14 -11.82
C MET A 178 -10.48 -1.29 -12.96
N ASP A 179 -9.39 -1.97 -12.66
CA ASP A 179 -8.34 -2.32 -13.63
C ASP A 179 -7.74 -1.08 -14.34
N LYS A 180 -7.38 -0.06 -13.56
CA LYS A 180 -6.58 1.07 -14.03
C LYS A 180 -5.38 1.29 -13.13
N SER A 181 -4.38 2.01 -13.65
CA SER A 181 -3.23 2.42 -12.86
C SER A 181 -3.64 3.28 -11.66
N LEU A 182 -2.95 3.12 -10.53
CA LEU A 182 -3.22 3.84 -9.28
C LEU A 182 -3.25 5.37 -9.47
N SER A 183 -2.43 5.90 -10.38
CA SER A 183 -2.41 7.32 -10.73
C SER A 183 -3.71 7.84 -11.36
N TYR A 184 -4.67 6.97 -11.69
CA TYR A 184 -6.02 7.38 -12.10
C TYR A 184 -6.91 7.79 -10.92
N ALA A 185 -6.65 7.26 -9.71
CA ALA A 185 -7.39 7.62 -8.50
C ALA A 185 -6.95 8.97 -7.91
N PHE A 186 -5.70 9.37 -8.15
CA PHE A 186 -5.05 10.47 -7.44
C PHE A 186 -4.33 11.43 -8.40
N LYS A 187 -4.49 12.73 -8.17
CA LYS A 187 -3.88 13.76 -9.04
C LYS A 187 -2.35 13.77 -8.96
N SER A 188 -1.79 13.55 -7.78
CA SER A 188 -0.36 13.49 -7.50
C SER A 188 -0.07 12.41 -6.45
N THR A 189 1.21 12.16 -6.18
CA THR A 189 1.67 11.27 -5.11
C THR A 189 1.63 11.92 -3.72
N GLU A 190 1.32 13.22 -3.65
CA GLU A 190 1.38 13.99 -2.41
C GLU A 190 0.34 13.47 -1.42
N ASN A 191 0.75 13.26 -0.17
CA ASN A 191 -0.09 12.73 0.90
C ASN A 191 -0.69 11.34 0.63
N ILE A 192 -0.23 10.60 -0.38
CA ILE A 192 -0.73 9.25 -0.62
C ILE A 192 0.15 8.23 0.10
N VAL A 193 -0.43 7.52 1.05
CA VAL A 193 0.24 6.49 1.85
C VAL A 193 -0.33 5.11 1.50
N LEU A 194 0.56 4.13 1.39
CA LEU A 194 0.25 2.75 1.03
C LEU A 194 0.20 1.89 2.29
N PHE A 195 -0.83 1.06 2.40
CA PHE A 195 -1.06 0.15 3.52
C PHE A 195 -1.36 -1.25 3.01
N SER A 196 -0.98 -2.26 3.80
CA SER A 196 -1.41 -3.64 3.56
C SER A 196 -1.75 -4.34 4.87
N LYS A 197 -2.71 -5.26 4.83
CA LYS A 197 -3.07 -6.12 5.95
C LYS A 197 -2.11 -7.32 5.99
N ASN A 198 -1.52 -7.57 7.15
CA ASN A 198 -0.56 -8.66 7.37
C ASN A 198 -1.19 -10.05 7.32
#